data_AF-A0A2H9RHA3-F1
#
_entry.id   AF-A0A2H9RHA3-F1
#
_cell.length_a   1.000
_cell.length_b   1.000
_cell.length_c   1.000
_cell.angle_alpha   90.00
_cell.angle_beta   90.00
_cell.angle_gamma   90.00
#
_symmetry.space_group_name_H-M   'P 1'
#
loop_
_entity.id
_entity.type
_entity.pdbx_description
1 polymer ?
#
loop_
_entity_poly.entity_id
_entity_poly.type
_entity_poly.pdbx_seq_one_letter_code
_entity_poly.pdbx_strand_id
1 'polypeptide(L)'
;MDSLKVKTAKNLGIVYGANLITIIFTTIATIILARLLIPEDFGLVALAGIITATIIAFVQDLGFNAALIQRQKDIEEATNIVFYTTIAINLFLFSVIFLIAPFAADFFHEERVTDIIRISAIGLIIGAFSAGHVGLMIKNLEYGKVMKINIIVSAISSLFSVILAFLGFSYWSLVYGSLLVAPLGVILYWYFSSWRPKISYNKKV
;
A
#
# COMPACT_ATOMS: atom_id res chain seq x y z
N MET A 1 28.87 14.11 -15.60
CA MET A 1 27.63 14.58 -14.95
C MET A 1 26.36 14.24 -15.76
N ASP A 2 26.48 13.88 -17.04
CA ASP A 2 25.34 13.64 -17.95
C ASP A 2 24.64 12.28 -17.79
N SER A 3 25.37 11.22 -17.40
CA SER A 3 24.81 9.87 -17.20
C SER A 3 23.70 9.83 -16.13
N LEU A 4 23.88 10.55 -15.02
CA LEU A 4 22.89 10.62 -13.94
C LEU A 4 21.63 11.40 -14.37
N LYS A 5 21.78 12.51 -15.10
CA LYS A 5 20.64 13.28 -15.60
C LYS A 5 19.79 12.47 -16.58
N VAL A 6 20.43 11.73 -17.50
CA VAL A 6 19.73 10.87 -18.47
C VAL A 6 19.03 9.70 -17.77
N LYS A 7 19.69 9.05 -16.80
CA LYS A 7 19.08 7.94 -16.04
C LYS A 7 17.90 8.40 -15.18
N THR A 8 18.01 9.57 -14.55
CA THR A 8 16.92 10.19 -13.78
C THR A 8 15.76 10.61 -14.68
N ALA A 9 16.01 11.27 -15.81
CA ALA A 9 14.96 11.68 -16.75
C ALA A 9 14.21 10.48 -17.32
N LYS A 10 14.94 9.41 -17.69
CA LYS A 10 14.34 8.14 -18.14
C LYS A 10 13.48 7.50 -17.03
N ASN A 11 13.97 7.45 -15.80
CA ASN A 11 13.24 6.89 -14.67
C ASN A 11 12.00 7.72 -14.33
N LEU A 12 12.07 9.05 -14.39
CA LEU A 12 10.92 9.93 -14.22
C LEU A 12 9.88 9.68 -15.32
N GLY A 13 10.30 9.60 -16.59
CA GLY A 13 9.39 9.27 -17.70
C GLY A 13 8.68 7.93 -17.52
N ILE A 14 9.40 6.90 -17.06
CA ILE A 14 8.83 5.59 -16.72
C ILE A 14 7.82 5.71 -15.58
N VAL A 15 8.14 6.44 -14.51
CA VAL A 15 7.27 6.60 -13.34
C VAL A 15 5.99 7.36 -13.70
N TYR A 16 6.10 8.50 -14.38
CA TYR A 16 4.92 9.28 -14.79
C TYR A 16 4.07 8.52 -15.81
N GLY A 17 4.69 7.89 -16.80
CA GLY A 17 3.97 7.06 -17.77
C GLY A 17 3.25 5.87 -17.12
N ALA A 18 3.92 5.18 -16.20
CA ALA A 18 3.32 4.07 -15.46
C ALA A 18 2.16 4.53 -14.56
N ASN A 19 2.31 5.66 -13.87
CA ASN A 19 1.25 6.22 -13.04
C ASN A 19 0.02 6.60 -13.86
N LEU A 20 0.19 7.15 -15.07
CA LEU A 20 -0.94 7.45 -15.96
C LEU A 20 -1.71 6.18 -16.35
N ILE A 21 -1.00 5.09 -16.63
CA ILE A 21 -1.63 3.79 -16.92
C ILE A 21 -2.47 3.33 -15.72
N THR A 22 -1.91 3.38 -14.50
CA THR A 22 -2.63 3.03 -13.28
C THR A 22 -3.86 3.92 -13.07
N ILE A 23 -3.74 5.24 -13.29
CA ILE A 23 -4.85 6.20 -13.19
C ILE A 23 -5.95 5.86 -14.19
N ILE A 24 -5.61 5.54 -15.43
CA ILE A 24 -6.60 5.15 -16.46
C ILE A 24 -7.35 3.88 -16.03
N PHE A 25 -6.63 2.83 -15.62
CA PHE A 25 -7.27 1.58 -15.17
C PHE A 25 -8.21 1.78 -13.99
N THR A 26 -7.71 2.45 -12.95
CA THR A 26 -8.49 2.72 -11.74
C THR A 26 -9.69 3.61 -12.04
N THR A 27 -9.54 4.64 -12.88
CA THR A 27 -10.64 5.53 -13.29
C THR A 27 -11.74 4.78 -14.03
N ILE A 28 -11.38 3.92 -14.99
CA ILE A 28 -12.35 3.09 -15.72
C ILE A 28 -13.11 2.19 -14.73
N ALA A 29 -12.40 1.55 -13.81
CA ALA A 29 -13.02 0.72 -12.79
C ALA A 29 -13.93 1.53 -11.87
N THR A 30 -13.53 2.72 -11.43
CA THR A 30 -14.36 3.62 -10.62
C THR A 30 -15.62 4.03 -11.37
N ILE A 31 -15.55 4.33 -12.67
CA ILE A 31 -16.74 4.66 -13.48
C ILE A 31 -17.70 3.46 -13.53
N ILE A 32 -17.18 2.25 -13.70
CA ILE A 32 -18.01 1.03 -13.69
C ILE A 32 -18.64 0.83 -12.32
N LEU A 33 -17.85 0.91 -11.25
CA LEU A 33 -18.30 0.75 -9.86
C LEU A 33 -19.34 1.82 -9.48
N ALA A 34 -19.18 3.06 -9.93
CA ALA A 34 -20.13 4.15 -9.72
C ALA A 34 -21.50 3.90 -10.39
N ARG A 35 -21.57 3.02 -11.40
CA ARG A 35 -22.84 2.59 -12.00
C ARG A 35 -23.45 1.37 -11.32
N LEU A 36 -22.61 0.53 -10.70
CA LEU A 36 -23.04 -0.72 -10.05
C LEU A 36 -23.44 -0.51 -8.58
N LEU A 37 -22.80 0.43 -7.90
CA LEU A 37 -23.01 0.71 -6.49
C LEU A 37 -23.91 1.92 -6.31
N ILE A 38 -24.65 1.92 -5.19
CA ILE A 38 -25.42 3.09 -4.78
C ILE A 38 -24.49 4.15 -4.14
N PRO A 39 -24.85 5.45 -4.17
CA PRO A 39 -24.02 6.50 -3.58
C PRO A 39 -23.67 6.29 -2.11
N GLU A 40 -24.58 5.65 -1.36
CA GLU A 40 -24.38 5.29 0.05
C GLU A 40 -23.15 4.40 0.26
N ASP A 41 -22.92 3.41 -0.61
CA ASP A 41 -21.80 2.48 -0.52
C ASP A 41 -20.45 3.19 -0.64
N PHE A 42 -20.36 4.17 -1.56
CA PHE A 42 -19.19 5.04 -1.69
C PHE A 42 -19.03 5.94 -0.47
N GLY A 43 -20.12 6.44 0.10
CA GLY A 43 -20.12 7.22 1.33
C GLY A 43 -19.51 6.45 2.51
N LEU A 44 -19.95 5.21 2.74
CA LEU A 44 -19.43 4.36 3.82
C LEU A 44 -17.92 4.13 3.71
N VAL A 45 -17.46 3.77 2.52
CA VAL A 45 -16.03 3.52 2.27
C VAL A 45 -15.22 4.80 2.33
N ALA A 46 -15.79 5.94 1.91
CA ALA A 46 -15.13 7.24 2.04
C ALA A 46 -14.95 7.63 3.52
N LEU A 47 -15.98 7.46 4.36
CA LEU A 47 -15.90 7.74 5.81
C LEU A 47 -14.83 6.89 6.49
N ALA A 48 -14.84 5.57 6.25
CA ALA A 48 -13.78 4.68 6.74
C ALA A 48 -12.40 5.03 6.15
N GLY A 49 -12.40 5.48 4.90
CA GLY A 49 -11.23 5.93 4.15
C GLY A 49 -10.52 7.10 4.82
N ILE A 50 -11.25 8.05 5.42
CA ILE A 50 -10.64 9.20 6.11
C ILE A 50 -9.68 8.73 7.20
N ILE A 51 -10.14 7.82 8.07
CA ILE A 51 -9.32 7.32 9.19
C ILE A 51 -8.15 6.49 8.69
N THR A 52 -8.43 5.54 7.79
CA THR A 52 -7.41 4.61 7.30
C THR A 52 -6.34 5.34 6.48
N ALA A 53 -6.72 6.30 5.63
CA ALA A 53 -5.78 7.09 4.83
C ALA A 53 -4.88 7.99 5.69
N THR A 54 -5.41 8.64 6.73
CA THR A 54 -4.60 9.46 7.64
C THR A 54 -3.51 8.64 8.32
N ILE A 55 -3.81 7.40 8.70
CA ILE A 55 -2.83 6.54 9.38
C ILE A 55 -1.80 5.99 8.41
N ILE A 56 -2.23 5.62 7.19
CA ILE A 56 -1.29 5.26 6.12
C ILE A 56 -0.32 6.42 5.84
N ALA A 57 -0.82 7.65 5.77
CA ALA A 57 0.01 8.84 5.57
C ALA A 57 1.01 9.01 6.72
N PHE A 58 0.57 8.85 7.98
CA PHE A 58 1.45 8.89 9.13
C PHE A 58 2.61 7.89 9.04
N VAL A 59 2.34 6.65 8.62
CA VAL A 59 3.40 5.63 8.43
C VAL A 59 4.39 6.04 7.33
N GLN A 60 3.90 6.65 6.25
CA GLN A 60 4.75 7.13 5.16
C GLN A 60 5.66 8.28 5.62
N ASP A 61 5.16 9.17 6.48
CA ASP A 61 5.88 10.32 7.02
C ASP A 61 6.99 9.94 8.01
N LEU A 62 6.99 8.73 8.56
CA LEU A 62 8.08 8.22 9.40
C LEU A 62 9.44 8.15 8.66
N GLY A 63 9.43 8.27 7.32
CA GLY A 63 10.65 8.51 6.56
C GLY A 63 11.61 7.32 6.50
N PHE A 64 11.18 6.10 6.84
CA PHE A 64 12.04 4.91 6.82
C PHE A 64 12.65 4.63 5.44
N ASN A 65 11.86 4.84 4.38
CA ASN A 65 12.36 4.75 3.01
C ASN A 65 13.40 5.83 2.73
N ALA A 66 13.18 7.08 3.17
CA ALA A 66 14.14 8.16 3.01
C ALA A 66 15.45 7.90 3.76
N ALA A 67 15.37 7.39 4.99
CA ALA A 67 16.52 6.99 5.79
C ALA A 67 17.32 5.87 5.11
N LEU A 68 16.64 4.85 4.56
CA LEU A 68 17.29 3.77 3.81
C LEU A 68 17.96 4.27 2.52
N ILE A 69 17.30 5.18 1.79
CA ILE A 69 17.82 5.76 0.56
C ILE A 69 19.14 6.51 0.84
N GLN A 70 19.20 7.31 1.91
CA GLN A 70 20.38 8.10 2.28
C GLN A 70 21.55 7.27 2.84
N ARG A 71 21.29 6.07 3.37
CA ARG A 71 22.32 5.22 4.02
C ARG A 71 23.38 4.73 3.04
N GLN A 72 24.67 5.00 3.26
CA GLN A 72 25.74 4.57 2.33
C GLN A 72 26.41 3.24 2.69
N LYS A 73 26.41 2.84 3.96
CA LYS A 73 27.03 1.60 4.49
C LYS A 73 25.99 0.74 5.19
N ASP A 74 26.29 -0.55 5.38
CA ASP A 74 25.45 -1.49 6.13
C ASP A 74 24.00 -1.55 5.61
N ILE A 75 23.87 -1.57 4.28
CA ILE A 75 22.57 -1.47 3.60
C ILE A 75 21.65 -2.63 3.99
N GLU A 76 22.19 -3.85 4.09
CA GLU A 76 21.41 -5.03 4.48
C GLU A 76 20.86 -4.90 5.91
N GLU A 77 21.69 -4.43 6.85
CA GLU A 77 21.27 -4.19 8.24
C GLU A 77 20.24 -3.07 8.33
N ALA A 78 20.46 -1.95 7.63
CA ALA A 78 19.48 -0.88 7.55
C ALA A 78 18.15 -1.34 6.94
N THR A 79 18.19 -2.22 5.93
CA THR A 79 16.98 -2.81 5.32
C THR A 79 16.26 -3.73 6.29
N ASN A 80 16.99 -4.55 7.07
CA ASN A 80 16.41 -5.37 8.15
C ASN A 80 15.72 -4.49 9.19
N ILE A 81 16.38 -3.42 9.66
CA ILE A 81 15.81 -2.48 10.64
C ILE A 81 14.52 -1.86 10.09
N VAL A 82 14.53 -1.35 8.85
CA VAL A 82 13.34 -0.77 8.22
C VAL A 82 12.22 -1.81 8.12
N PHE A 83 12.52 -3.03 7.69
CA PHE A 83 11.54 -4.09 7.55
C PHE A 83 10.87 -4.44 8.90
N TYR A 84 11.65 -4.78 9.93
CA TYR A 84 11.10 -5.17 11.23
C TYR A 84 10.42 -4.02 11.96
N THR A 85 10.97 -2.81 11.88
CA THR A 85 10.36 -1.62 12.48
C THR A 85 9.03 -1.29 11.81
N THR A 86 8.95 -1.41 10.48
CA THR A 86 7.71 -1.18 9.74
C THR A 86 6.65 -2.24 10.08
N ILE A 87 7.03 -3.51 10.26
CA ILE A 87 6.11 -4.54 10.74
C ILE A 87 5.59 -4.23 12.15
N ALA A 88 6.49 -3.90 13.08
CA ALA A 88 6.11 -3.59 14.45
C ALA A 88 5.15 -2.38 14.54
N ILE A 89 5.43 -1.32 13.78
CA ILE A 89 4.61 -0.11 13.75
C ILE A 89 3.26 -0.38 13.11
N ASN A 90 3.21 -1.08 11.97
CA ASN A 90 1.92 -1.40 11.34
C ASN A 90 1.08 -2.35 12.20
N LEU A 91 1.70 -3.28 12.93
CA LEU A 91 0.99 -4.14 13.86
C LEU A 91 0.41 -3.34 15.04
N PHE A 92 1.21 -2.42 15.61
CA PHE A 92 0.74 -1.52 16.66
C PHE A 92 -0.41 -0.64 16.17
N LEU A 93 -0.27 -0.01 15.01
CA LEU A 93 -1.30 0.84 14.42
C LEU A 93 -2.56 0.06 14.07
N PHE A 94 -2.42 -1.16 13.55
CA PHE A 94 -3.56 -2.07 13.35
C PHE A 94 -4.32 -2.30 14.66
N SER A 95 -3.63 -2.63 15.76
CA SER A 95 -4.27 -2.85 17.06
C SER A 95 -4.98 -1.59 17.57
N VAL A 96 -4.34 -0.42 17.44
CA VAL A 96 -4.94 0.86 17.82
C VAL A 96 -6.20 1.15 16.99
N ILE A 97 -6.13 1.01 15.66
CA ILE A 97 -7.27 1.20 14.76
C ILE A 97 -8.40 0.25 15.10
N PHE A 98 -8.09 -1.03 15.31
CA PHE A 98 -9.09 -2.06 15.56
C PHE A 98 -9.92 -1.76 16.82
N LEU A 99 -9.28 -1.20 17.85
CA LEU A 99 -9.90 -0.77 19.10
C LEU A 99 -10.64 0.56 18.96
N ILE A 100 -10.14 1.50 18.16
CA ILE A 100 -10.76 2.84 17.96
C ILE A 100 -11.93 2.80 16.96
N ALA A 101 -11.97 1.83 16.05
CA ALA A 101 -13.00 1.67 15.01
C ALA A 101 -14.45 1.88 15.49
N PRO A 102 -14.93 1.31 16.63
CA PRO A 102 -16.29 1.57 17.11
C PRO A 102 -16.54 3.04 17.48
N PHE A 103 -15.57 3.71 18.10
CA PHE A 103 -15.70 5.14 18.43
C PHE A 103 -15.81 6.02 17.18
N ALA A 104 -15.13 5.62 16.10
CA ALA A 104 -15.27 6.27 14.81
C ALA A 104 -16.67 6.08 14.21
N ALA A 105 -17.24 4.87 14.31
CA ALA A 105 -18.60 4.60 13.86
C ALA A 105 -19.63 5.42 14.65
N ASP A 106 -19.45 5.55 15.97
CA ASP A 106 -20.29 6.42 16.80
C ASP A 106 -20.22 7.89 16.37
N PHE A 107 -19.00 8.38 16.07
CA PHE A 107 -18.77 9.75 15.61
C PHE A 107 -19.45 10.04 14.25
N PHE A 108 -19.46 9.05 13.34
CA PHE A 108 -20.09 9.16 12.04
C PHE A 108 -21.58 8.75 12.03
N HIS A 109 -22.12 8.31 13.17
CA HIS A 109 -23.48 7.77 13.29
C HIS A 109 -23.76 6.61 12.32
N GLU A 110 -22.78 5.73 12.10
CA GLU A 110 -22.87 4.66 11.12
C GLU A 110 -22.09 3.41 11.56
N GLU A 111 -22.81 2.42 12.10
CA GLU A 111 -22.23 1.21 12.68
C GLU A 111 -21.39 0.39 11.68
N ARG A 112 -21.80 0.37 10.39
CA ARG A 112 -21.11 -0.36 9.31
C ARG A 112 -19.66 0.08 9.13
N VAL A 113 -19.33 1.32 9.47
CA VAL A 113 -17.97 1.87 9.36
C VAL A 113 -16.99 1.09 10.25
N THR A 114 -17.43 0.55 11.39
CA THR A 114 -16.57 -0.23 12.29
C THR A 114 -15.89 -1.39 11.56
N ASP A 115 -16.68 -2.20 10.86
CA ASP A 115 -16.17 -3.41 10.20
C ASP A 115 -15.34 -3.06 8.97
N ILE A 116 -15.73 -2.02 8.23
CA ILE A 116 -14.96 -1.51 7.08
C ILE A 116 -13.57 -1.07 7.54
N ILE A 117 -13.47 -0.29 8.63
CA ILE A 117 -12.18 0.14 9.19
C ILE A 117 -11.35 -1.05 9.63
N ARG A 118 -11.93 -1.97 10.42
CA ARG A 118 -11.22 -3.13 10.95
C ARG A 118 -10.66 -4.03 9.84
N ILE A 119 -11.46 -4.32 8.83
CA ILE A 119 -11.05 -5.18 7.71
C ILE A 119 -10.03 -4.45 6.83
N SER A 120 -10.22 -3.17 6.55
CA SER A 120 -9.25 -2.38 5.78
C SER A 120 -7.90 -2.28 6.48
N ALA A 121 -7.88 -2.20 7.82
CA ALA A 121 -6.65 -2.14 8.61
C ALA A 121 -5.77 -3.39 8.47
N ILE A 122 -6.34 -4.55 8.11
CA ILE A 122 -5.56 -5.77 7.82
C ILE A 122 -4.56 -5.51 6.68
N GLY A 123 -4.91 -4.63 5.75
CA GLY A 123 -4.03 -4.20 4.66
C GLY A 123 -2.72 -3.57 5.15
N LEU A 124 -2.70 -2.92 6.32
CA LEU A 124 -1.48 -2.37 6.93
C LEU A 124 -0.47 -3.47 7.25
N ILE A 125 -0.93 -4.56 7.85
CA ILE A 125 -0.08 -5.69 8.22
C ILE A 125 0.48 -6.34 6.95
N ILE A 126 -0.38 -6.60 5.97
CA ILE A 126 0.03 -7.22 4.70
C ILE A 126 1.06 -6.32 4.00
N GLY A 127 0.76 -5.03 3.87
CA GLY A 127 1.63 -4.06 3.22
C GLY A 127 3.00 -3.92 3.89
N ALA A 128 3.09 -4.07 5.21
CA ALA A 128 4.34 -3.95 5.97
C ALA A 128 5.42 -4.93 5.49
N PHE A 129 5.04 -6.13 5.03
CA PHE A 129 5.97 -7.13 4.50
C PHE A 129 6.62 -6.71 3.17
N SER A 130 6.12 -5.68 2.50
CA SER A 130 6.73 -5.15 1.28
C SER A 130 7.75 -4.02 1.53
N ALA A 131 7.72 -3.37 2.71
CA ALA A 131 8.40 -2.10 2.96
C ALA A 131 9.92 -2.16 2.71
N GLY A 132 10.61 -3.17 3.26
CA GLY A 132 12.05 -3.34 3.06
C GLY A 132 12.43 -3.58 1.59
N HIS A 133 11.63 -4.37 0.87
CA HIS A 133 11.85 -4.66 -0.55
C HIS A 133 11.67 -3.42 -1.42
N VAL A 134 10.57 -2.68 -1.21
CA VAL A 134 10.28 -1.44 -1.92
C VAL A 134 11.37 -0.41 -1.66
N GLY A 135 11.74 -0.20 -0.40
CA GLY A 135 12.80 0.74 -0.02
C GLY A 135 14.14 0.41 -0.68
N LEU A 136 14.53 -0.86 -0.73
CA LEU A 136 15.75 -1.30 -1.40
C LEU A 136 15.70 -1.13 -2.92
N MET A 137 14.56 -1.43 -3.57
CA MET A 137 14.39 -1.21 -5.00
C MET A 137 14.49 0.28 -5.36
N ILE A 138 13.85 1.15 -4.58
CA ILE A 138 13.91 2.61 -4.75
C ILE A 138 15.36 3.10 -4.60
N LYS A 139 16.06 2.63 -3.56
CA LYS A 139 17.48 2.93 -3.32
C LYS A 139 18.36 2.55 -4.53
N ASN A 140 18.10 1.38 -5.12
CA ASN A 140 18.85 0.86 -6.27
C ASN A 140 18.41 1.49 -7.61
N LEU A 141 17.52 2.50 -7.58
CA LEU A 141 16.94 3.15 -8.76
C LEU A 141 16.16 2.18 -9.66
N GLU A 142 15.60 1.11 -9.09
CA GLU A 142 14.82 0.08 -9.79
C GLU A 142 13.31 0.42 -9.83
N TYR A 143 12.98 1.71 -10.00
CA TYR A 143 11.59 2.21 -10.02
C TYR A 143 10.71 1.48 -11.03
N GLY A 144 11.27 1.04 -12.16
CA GLY A 144 10.54 0.27 -13.17
C GLY A 144 9.97 -1.05 -12.63
N LYS A 145 10.65 -1.73 -11.71
CA LYS A 145 10.14 -2.96 -11.07
C LYS A 145 8.97 -2.64 -10.16
N VAL A 146 9.13 -1.63 -9.29
CA VAL A 146 8.07 -1.15 -8.38
C VAL A 146 6.82 -0.76 -9.16
N MET A 147 6.99 0.02 -10.24
CA MET A 147 5.88 0.47 -11.08
C MET A 147 5.18 -0.69 -11.79
N LYS A 148 5.95 -1.66 -12.33
CA LYS A 148 5.37 -2.84 -12.97
C LYS A 148 4.50 -3.65 -11.99
N ILE A 149 5.00 -3.85 -10.77
CA ILE A 149 4.26 -4.57 -9.72
C ILE A 149 2.98 -3.79 -9.37
N ASN A 150 3.08 -2.47 -9.17
CA ASN A 150 1.92 -1.63 -8.85
C ASN A 150 0.85 -1.66 -9.94
N ILE A 151 1.23 -1.58 -11.23
CA ILE A 151 0.27 -1.68 -12.35
C ILE A 151 -0.46 -3.04 -12.30
N ILE A 152 0.27 -4.14 -12.11
CA ILE A 152 -0.32 -5.48 -12.05
C ILE A 152 -1.30 -5.58 -10.87
N VAL A 153 -0.89 -5.15 -9.69
CA VAL A 153 -1.70 -5.18 -8.47
C VAL A 153 -2.94 -4.29 -8.64
N SER A 154 -2.80 -3.07 -9.15
CA SER A 154 -3.92 -2.15 -9.36
C SER A 154 -4.91 -2.65 -10.41
N ALA A 155 -4.43 -3.24 -11.52
CA ALA A 155 -5.30 -3.80 -12.54
C ALA A 155 -6.09 -5.00 -12.01
N ILE A 156 -5.43 -5.92 -11.31
CA ILE A 156 -6.08 -7.10 -10.72
C ILE A 156 -7.06 -6.66 -9.62
N SER A 157 -6.66 -5.73 -8.75
CA SER A 157 -7.52 -5.18 -7.70
C SER A 157 -8.77 -4.54 -8.26
N SER A 158 -8.62 -3.70 -9.30
CA SER A 158 -9.74 -3.06 -10.00
C SER A 158 -10.69 -4.08 -10.61
N LEU A 159 -10.14 -5.12 -11.26
CA LEU A 159 -10.94 -6.21 -11.83
C LEU A 159 -11.70 -6.98 -10.74
N PHE A 160 -11.03 -7.33 -9.63
CA PHE A 160 -11.65 -8.01 -8.50
C PHE A 160 -12.77 -7.17 -7.87
N SER A 161 -12.56 -5.87 -7.68
CA SER A 161 -13.61 -4.97 -7.18
C SER A 161 -14.83 -4.98 -8.10
N VAL A 162 -14.63 -4.84 -9.42
CA VAL A 162 -15.73 -4.87 -10.38
C VAL A 162 -16.47 -6.21 -10.34
N ILE A 163 -15.75 -7.33 -10.31
CA ILE A 163 -16.36 -8.67 -10.20
C ILE A 163 -17.19 -8.80 -8.94
N LEU A 164 -16.66 -8.40 -7.78
CA LEU A 164 -17.39 -8.46 -6.51
C LEU A 164 -18.64 -7.56 -6.52
N ALA A 165 -18.56 -6.39 -7.15
CA ALA A 165 -19.73 -5.53 -7.31
C ALA A 165 -20.82 -6.19 -8.17
N PHE A 166 -20.44 -6.84 -9.28
CA PHE A 166 -21.38 -7.62 -10.10
C PHE A 166 -21.99 -8.82 -9.34
N LEU A 167 -21.26 -9.41 -8.41
CA LEU A 167 -21.74 -10.49 -7.54
C LEU A 167 -22.61 -9.98 -6.37
N GLY A 168 -22.85 -8.67 -6.26
CA GLY A 168 -23.74 -8.09 -5.26
C GLY A 168 -23.09 -7.82 -3.90
N PHE A 169 -21.75 -7.77 -3.81
CA PHE A 169 -21.05 -7.49 -2.55
C PHE A 169 -21.14 -6.01 -2.11
N SER A 170 -21.80 -5.12 -2.86
CA SER A 170 -22.03 -3.72 -2.46
C SER A 170 -20.71 -3.03 -2.04
N TYR A 171 -20.66 -2.27 -0.96
CA TYR A 171 -19.46 -1.55 -0.48
C TYR A 171 -18.27 -2.49 -0.20
N TRP A 172 -18.49 -3.77 0.10
CA TRP A 172 -17.42 -4.75 0.30
C TRP A 172 -16.59 -4.99 -0.97
N SER A 173 -17.15 -4.73 -2.15
CA SER A 173 -16.43 -4.82 -3.42
C SER A 173 -15.22 -3.87 -3.48
N LEU A 174 -15.34 -2.69 -2.89
CA LEU A 174 -14.28 -1.69 -2.81
C LEU A 174 -13.18 -2.12 -1.82
N VAL A 175 -13.60 -2.65 -0.66
CA VAL A 175 -12.70 -3.07 0.41
C VAL A 175 -11.94 -4.34 0.01
N TYR A 176 -12.66 -5.41 -0.33
CA TYR A 176 -12.04 -6.71 -0.62
C TYR A 176 -11.25 -6.71 -1.91
N GLY A 177 -11.62 -5.91 -2.92
CA GLY A 177 -10.85 -5.87 -4.15
C GLY A 177 -9.41 -5.37 -3.96
N SER A 178 -9.15 -4.49 -3.00
CA SER A 178 -7.79 -4.10 -2.62
C SER A 178 -7.15 -5.09 -1.65
N LEU A 179 -7.90 -5.53 -0.63
CA LEU A 179 -7.38 -6.38 0.43
C LEU A 179 -6.97 -7.77 -0.06
N LEU A 180 -7.76 -8.41 -0.92
CA LEU A 180 -7.48 -9.76 -1.44
C LEU A 180 -6.27 -9.78 -2.38
N VAL A 181 -5.96 -8.65 -3.00
CA VAL A 181 -4.85 -8.53 -3.96
C VAL A 181 -3.57 -8.01 -3.28
N ALA A 182 -3.66 -7.43 -2.08
CA ALA A 182 -2.50 -6.97 -1.32
C ALA A 182 -1.42 -8.07 -1.12
N PRO A 183 -1.76 -9.33 -0.76
CA PRO A 183 -0.76 -10.41 -0.65
C PRO A 183 -0.03 -10.70 -1.97
N LEU A 184 -0.72 -10.59 -3.11
CA LEU A 184 -0.09 -10.75 -4.42
C LEU A 184 1.01 -9.70 -4.63
N GLY A 185 0.75 -8.45 -4.25
CA GLY A 185 1.76 -7.39 -4.30
C GLY A 185 2.99 -7.73 -3.45
N VAL A 186 2.79 -8.17 -2.21
CA VAL A 186 3.87 -8.61 -1.32
C VAL A 186 4.69 -9.74 -1.97
N ILE A 187 4.02 -10.79 -2.47
CA ILE A 187 4.67 -11.93 -3.12
C ILE A 187 5.52 -11.46 -4.31
N LEU A 188 4.98 -10.57 -5.15
CA LEU A 188 5.72 -10.02 -6.29
C LEU A 188 6.95 -9.22 -5.84
N TYR A 189 6.83 -8.40 -4.80
CA TYR A 189 7.98 -7.67 -4.24
C TYR A 189 9.07 -8.61 -3.72
N TRP A 190 8.68 -9.68 -3.01
CA TRP A 190 9.60 -10.70 -2.52
C TRP A 190 10.26 -11.49 -3.66
N TYR A 191 9.52 -11.75 -4.73
CA TYR A 191 10.02 -12.45 -5.92
C TYR A 191 11.05 -11.61 -6.68
N PHE A 192 10.77 -10.33 -6.93
CA PHE A 192 11.65 -9.46 -7.72
C PHE A 192 12.81 -8.84 -6.92
N SER A 193 12.72 -8.83 -5.59
CA SER A 193 13.81 -8.40 -4.71
C SER A 193 14.75 -9.57 -4.43
N SER A 194 16.05 -9.35 -4.53
CA SER A 194 17.07 -10.35 -4.17
C SER A 194 17.34 -10.44 -2.67
N TRP A 195 16.99 -9.40 -1.91
CA TRP A 195 17.22 -9.35 -0.46
C TRP A 195 16.20 -10.21 0.29
N ARG A 196 16.64 -10.79 1.42
CA ARG A 196 15.79 -11.54 2.34
C ARG A 196 16.02 -11.05 3.77
N PRO A 197 14.96 -10.87 4.57
CA PRO A 197 15.10 -10.41 5.94
C PRO A 197 15.92 -11.42 6.74
N LYS A 198 16.95 -10.90 7.42
CA LYS A 198 17.74 -11.65 8.39
C LYS A 198 17.64 -10.94 9.73
N ILE A 199 17.54 -11.72 10.80
CA ILE A 199 17.66 -11.18 12.16
C ILE A 199 19.16 -10.94 12.41
N SER A 200 19.71 -9.88 11.85
CA SER A 200 21.09 -9.44 12.14
C SER A 200 21.05 -8.49 13.33
N TYR A 201 21.24 -9.03 14.53
CA TYR A 201 21.37 -8.25 15.75
C TYR A 201 22.84 -7.85 15.93
N ASN A 202 23.28 -6.76 15.30
CA ASN A 202 24.64 -6.25 15.50
C ASN A 202 24.63 -5.27 16.68
N LYS A 203 25.05 -5.78 17.85
CA LYS A 203 25.15 -5.04 19.12
C LYS A 203 26.34 -4.07 19.14
N LYS A 204 26.53 -3.27 18.09
CA LYS A 204 27.57 -2.25 18.01
C LYS A 204 26.96 -0.89 17.69
N VAL A 205 26.31 -0.33 18.70
CA VAL A 205 26.15 1.12 18.89
C VAL A 205 26.73 1.42 20.26
#